data_AF-A0AAD8ES10-F1
#
_entry.id   AF-A0AAD8ES10-F1
#
_cell.length_a   1.000
_cell.length_b   1.000
_cell.length_c   1.000
_cell.angle_alpha   90.00
_cell.angle_beta   90.00
_cell.angle_gamma   90.00
#
_symmetry.space_group_name_H-M   'P 1'
#
loop_
_entity.id
_entity.type
_entity.pdbx_description
1 polymer ?
#
loop_
_entity_poly.entity_id
_entity_poly.type
_entity_poly.pdbx_seq_one_letter_code
_entity_poly.pdbx_strand_id
1 'polypeptide(L)'
;SVFFYGRGGSQNLSCILRFEAAQGERVRLTFTRARFGDRPCVSRLDARTGRWMCSTTKQKTKSSVSELWVSEYPWPGVQLPRDCLCSKLSEPLVITTLTSSVVEVNFTVTLMNITQDFFDFYFEGEYQFLSGTDVEGGVCSTSREERRLRGSSGEIALRSPISRKNVLQEPIVNPEVKDEVSASEKDANSAPCVNHPWLIEPEDSVNNFLYLKIRGYELPSSLAVTKSANSAGMCPTLNRIVVYSGVDTRDPKVVCPADTAGNDNSVKIQVVEVFSDGWNRVNKSNAGLLLLTPHARSFVVEFLEREPGSYAVTWMEVSKRPLLTASSSFVMSSSTTPPDCPYRCPELNACISAALCGVMAHAIVPQDSTKRKQIAPINLASLCFT
;
A
#
# COMPACT_ATOMS: atom_id res chain seq x y z
N SER A 1 -31.82 25.97 -5.92
CA SER A 1 -30.68 26.35 -6.79
C SER A 1 -30.65 25.42 -7.99
N VAL A 2 -30.15 25.86 -9.14
CA VAL A 2 -30.03 25.06 -10.37
C VAL A 2 -28.67 25.36 -11.00
N PHE A 3 -28.05 24.38 -11.66
CA PHE A 3 -26.74 24.45 -12.33
C PHE A 3 -25.50 24.57 -11.41
N PHE A 4 -25.36 23.70 -10.40
CA PHE A 4 -24.05 23.48 -9.76
C PHE A 4 -23.06 22.72 -10.68
N TYR A 5 -23.60 21.83 -11.52
CA TYR A 5 -22.84 20.91 -12.39
C TYR A 5 -23.47 20.83 -13.79
N GLY A 6 -22.65 20.48 -14.79
CA GLY A 6 -23.07 20.32 -16.19
C GLY A 6 -23.21 21.66 -16.93
N ARG A 7 -24.18 21.73 -17.86
CA ARG A 7 -24.37 22.89 -18.76
C ARG A 7 -24.65 24.18 -17.99
N GLY A 8 -23.65 25.06 -17.93
CA GLY A 8 -23.71 26.33 -17.17
C GLY A 8 -23.23 26.24 -15.70
N GLY A 9 -22.85 25.06 -15.23
CA GLY A 9 -22.25 24.85 -13.90
C GLY A 9 -20.72 24.90 -13.91
N SER A 10 -20.09 24.31 -12.87
CA SER A 10 -18.62 24.24 -12.78
C SER A 10 -18.00 23.42 -13.92
N GLN A 11 -16.85 23.88 -14.45
CA GLN A 11 -16.04 23.12 -15.41
C GLN A 11 -15.24 21.97 -14.78
N ASN A 12 -15.11 21.96 -13.45
CA ASN A 12 -14.40 20.93 -12.69
C ASN A 12 -15.31 20.37 -11.58
N LEU A 13 -15.39 19.05 -11.50
CA LEU A 13 -16.09 18.31 -10.44
C LEU A 13 -15.06 17.49 -9.64
N SER A 14 -15.21 17.48 -8.33
CA SER A 14 -14.58 16.47 -7.47
C SER A 14 -15.61 16.04 -6.43
N CYS A 15 -16.01 14.78 -6.44
CA CYS A 15 -16.88 14.17 -5.44
C CYS A 15 -16.08 13.11 -4.68
N ILE A 16 -16.08 13.16 -3.34
CA ILE A 16 -15.42 12.15 -2.49
C ILE A 16 -16.50 11.50 -1.64
N LEU A 17 -16.85 10.26 -1.98
CA LEU A 17 -17.70 9.41 -1.15
C LEU A 17 -16.82 8.67 -0.15
N ARG A 18 -17.09 8.83 1.14
CA ARG A 18 -16.32 8.21 2.22
C ARG A 18 -17.19 7.22 2.98
N PHE A 19 -16.74 5.97 3.02
CA PHE A 19 -17.38 4.85 3.69
C PHE A 19 -16.59 4.51 4.96
N GLU A 20 -17.25 4.57 6.11
CA GLU A 20 -16.64 4.20 7.40
C GLU A 20 -17.37 2.97 7.96
N ALA A 21 -16.69 1.82 7.89
CA ALA A 21 -17.14 0.53 8.38
C ALA A 21 -16.76 0.35 9.87
N ALA A 22 -17.48 -0.51 10.59
CA ALA A 22 -17.14 -0.81 11.99
C ALA A 22 -15.86 -1.65 12.12
N GLN A 23 -15.36 -1.79 13.35
CA GLN A 23 -14.20 -2.62 13.65
C GLN A 23 -14.45 -4.09 13.26
N GLY A 24 -13.66 -4.61 12.32
CA GLY A 24 -13.80 -5.97 11.79
C GLY A 24 -14.78 -6.12 10.63
N GLU A 25 -15.43 -5.04 10.18
CA GLU A 25 -16.16 -5.00 8.92
C GLU A 25 -15.25 -4.60 7.76
N ARG A 26 -15.63 -4.97 6.52
CA ARG A 26 -14.98 -4.52 5.27
C ARG A 26 -16.02 -3.94 4.31
N VAL A 27 -15.63 -3.00 3.46
CA VAL A 27 -16.54 -2.44 2.43
C VAL A 27 -16.43 -3.24 1.14
N ARG A 28 -17.56 -3.67 0.60
CA ARG A 28 -17.71 -4.10 -0.80
C ARG A 28 -18.41 -2.99 -1.58
N LEU A 29 -17.83 -2.62 -2.71
CA LEU A 29 -18.36 -1.66 -3.66
C LEU A 29 -18.69 -2.40 -4.96
N THR A 30 -19.89 -2.18 -5.50
CA THR A 30 -20.35 -2.78 -6.77
C THR A 30 -20.69 -1.67 -7.74
N PHE A 31 -19.77 -1.34 -8.65
CA PHE A 31 -20.01 -0.36 -9.71
C PHE A 31 -20.79 -1.02 -10.84
N THR A 32 -22.01 -0.58 -11.11
CA THR A 32 -22.91 -1.20 -12.10
C THR A 32 -22.79 -0.56 -13.48
N ARG A 33 -22.57 0.76 -13.53
CA ARG A 33 -22.30 1.54 -14.75
C ARG A 33 -21.36 2.70 -14.45
N ALA A 34 -20.58 3.13 -15.43
CA ALA A 34 -19.81 4.37 -15.34
C ALA A 34 -19.46 4.90 -16.73
N ARG A 35 -19.42 6.23 -16.87
CA ARG A 35 -19.00 6.94 -18.08
C ARG A 35 -18.09 8.12 -17.71
N PHE A 36 -17.09 8.35 -18.55
CA PHE A 36 -15.97 9.26 -18.28
C PHE A 36 -15.77 10.27 -19.43
N GLY A 37 -16.86 10.66 -20.10
CA GLY A 37 -16.90 11.64 -21.20
C GLY A 37 -15.82 11.47 -22.27
N ASP A 38 -15.45 10.22 -22.55
CA ASP A 38 -14.56 9.78 -23.63
C ASP A 38 -13.20 10.53 -23.67
N ARG A 39 -12.67 10.86 -22.48
CA ARG A 39 -11.32 11.45 -22.28
C ARG A 39 -10.21 10.47 -22.69
N PRO A 40 -8.97 10.94 -22.98
CA PRO A 40 -7.88 10.08 -23.48
C PRO A 40 -7.20 9.23 -22.38
N CYS A 41 -7.98 8.41 -21.68
CA CYS A 41 -7.57 7.49 -20.63
C CYS A 41 -8.26 6.13 -20.82
N VAL A 42 -7.59 5.05 -20.43
CA VAL A 42 -8.12 3.67 -20.52
C VAL A 42 -7.91 2.96 -19.20
N SER A 43 -8.98 2.41 -18.62
CA SER A 43 -8.89 1.49 -17.47
C SER A 43 -8.25 0.18 -17.93
N ARG A 44 -7.22 -0.31 -17.23
CA ARG A 44 -6.54 -1.57 -17.54
C ARG A 44 -6.28 -2.37 -16.28
N LEU A 45 -6.43 -3.69 -16.34
CA LEU A 45 -6.02 -4.57 -15.26
C LEU A 45 -4.48 -4.71 -15.26
N ASP A 46 -3.82 -4.30 -14.18
CA ASP A 46 -2.37 -4.44 -14.03
C ASP A 46 -2.02 -5.89 -13.69
N ALA A 47 -1.53 -6.65 -14.67
CA ALA A 47 -1.19 -8.07 -14.54
C ALA A 47 -0.19 -8.38 -13.41
N ARG A 48 0.54 -7.38 -12.90
CA ARG A 48 1.45 -7.54 -11.75
C ARG A 48 0.69 -7.67 -10.43
N THR A 49 -0.38 -6.87 -10.23
CA THR A 49 -1.10 -6.75 -8.95
C THR A 49 -2.51 -7.36 -8.98
N GLY A 50 -3.17 -7.36 -10.14
CA GLY A 50 -4.58 -7.74 -10.31
C GLY A 50 -5.57 -6.61 -10.06
N ARG A 51 -5.12 -5.34 -10.09
CA ARG A 51 -5.94 -4.14 -9.83
C ARG A 51 -6.15 -3.30 -11.07
N TRP A 52 -7.20 -2.50 -11.12
CA TRP A 52 -7.47 -1.58 -12.22
C TRP A 52 -6.60 -0.32 -12.11
N MET A 53 -5.92 0.04 -13.20
CA MET A 53 -5.10 1.23 -13.32
C MET A 53 -5.58 2.11 -14.48
N CYS A 54 -5.58 3.42 -14.26
CA CYS A 54 -5.85 4.43 -15.28
C CYS A 54 -4.59 4.68 -16.13
N SER A 55 -4.67 4.41 -17.44
CA SER A 55 -3.56 4.61 -18.38
C SER A 55 -3.87 5.76 -19.35
N THR A 56 -3.16 6.89 -19.24
CA THR A 56 -3.34 8.06 -20.13
C THR A 56 -2.68 7.84 -21.49
N THR A 57 -3.44 7.95 -22.57
CA THR A 57 -3.00 7.59 -23.93
C THR A 57 -2.15 8.68 -24.63
N LYS A 58 -2.08 9.90 -24.08
CA LYS A 58 -1.34 11.03 -24.68
C LYS A 58 -0.52 11.79 -23.62
N GLN A 59 0.71 12.19 -23.98
CA GLN A 59 1.59 12.92 -23.08
C GLN A 59 1.31 14.44 -23.07
N LYS A 60 1.23 15.01 -21.87
CA LYS A 60 1.66 16.38 -21.50
C LYS A 60 1.27 17.55 -22.42
N THR A 61 0.03 17.61 -22.87
CA THR A 61 -0.69 18.90 -22.99
C THR A 61 -1.78 18.95 -21.91
N LYS A 62 -2.47 20.09 -21.70
CA LYS A 62 -3.48 20.28 -20.64
C LYS A 62 -4.66 19.31 -20.84
N SER A 63 -4.52 18.09 -20.33
CA SER A 63 -5.48 17.01 -20.56
C SER A 63 -6.63 17.15 -19.57
N SER A 64 -7.85 17.20 -20.10
CA SER A 64 -9.06 17.01 -19.32
C SER A 64 -9.05 15.60 -18.70
N VAL A 65 -8.98 15.55 -17.38
CA VAL A 65 -9.06 14.32 -16.57
C VAL A 65 -10.52 13.94 -16.36
N SER A 66 -10.79 12.64 -16.31
CA SER A 66 -12.05 12.06 -15.83
C SER A 66 -11.73 10.68 -15.27
N GLU A 67 -11.55 10.60 -13.94
CA GLU A 67 -11.08 9.39 -13.25
C GLU A 67 -11.85 9.16 -11.95
N LEU A 68 -12.08 7.88 -11.63
CA LEU A 68 -12.65 7.40 -10.36
C LEU A 68 -11.60 6.53 -9.67
N TRP A 69 -11.12 6.97 -8.51
CA TRP A 69 -10.19 6.21 -7.67
C TRP A 69 -10.92 5.61 -6.46
N VAL A 70 -10.66 4.33 -6.19
CA VAL A 70 -10.98 3.67 -4.93
C VAL A 70 -9.72 3.63 -4.08
N SER A 71 -9.78 4.14 -2.84
CA SER A 71 -8.65 4.17 -1.90
C SER A 71 -9.05 3.62 -0.54
N GLU A 72 -8.21 2.76 0.04
CA GLU A 72 -8.28 2.40 1.47
C GLU A 72 -7.46 3.39 2.30
N TYR A 73 -7.80 3.59 3.58
CA TYR A 73 -6.98 4.32 4.55
C TYR A 73 -6.61 3.46 5.77
N PRO A 74 -5.69 2.48 5.62
CA PRO A 74 -5.40 1.54 6.70
C PRO A 74 -4.76 2.20 7.93
N TRP A 75 -4.22 3.42 7.84
CA TRP A 75 -3.87 4.28 8.99
C TRP A 75 -4.24 5.75 8.72
N PRO A 76 -4.41 6.60 9.76
CA PRO A 76 -4.70 8.02 9.58
C PRO A 76 -3.66 8.74 8.72
N GLY A 77 -4.12 9.38 7.65
CA GLY A 77 -3.26 10.07 6.67
C GLY A 77 -2.53 9.15 5.66
N VAL A 78 -2.72 7.82 5.72
CA VAL A 78 -2.08 6.87 4.80
C VAL A 78 -3.11 6.39 3.76
N GLN A 79 -3.18 7.09 2.63
CA GLN A 79 -4.05 6.72 1.50
C GLN A 79 -3.39 5.60 0.67
N LEU A 80 -4.04 4.44 0.54
CA LEU A 80 -3.64 3.38 -0.41
C LEU A 80 -4.63 3.29 -1.58
N PRO A 81 -4.28 3.82 -2.77
CA PRO A 81 -5.00 3.55 -4.01
C PRO A 81 -5.10 2.04 -4.25
N ARG A 82 -6.33 1.57 -4.46
CA ARG A 82 -6.63 0.19 -4.86
C ARG A 82 -6.85 0.13 -6.35
N ASP A 83 -7.86 0.84 -6.84
CA ASP A 83 -8.32 0.74 -8.22
C ASP A 83 -8.59 2.12 -8.82
N CYS A 84 -8.39 2.25 -10.12
CA CYS A 84 -8.69 3.45 -10.89
C CYS A 84 -9.44 3.11 -12.19
N LEU A 85 -10.55 3.78 -12.42
CA LEU A 85 -11.38 3.67 -13.62
C LEU A 85 -11.42 5.03 -14.35
N CYS A 86 -11.23 5.03 -15.68
CA CYS A 86 -11.33 6.24 -16.52
C CYS A 86 -11.91 6.00 -17.91
N SER A 87 -12.41 4.80 -18.20
CA SER A 87 -13.11 4.44 -19.44
C SER A 87 -14.46 3.77 -19.13
N LYS A 88 -15.41 3.84 -20.07
CA LYS A 88 -16.78 3.33 -19.89
C LYS A 88 -16.80 1.92 -19.29
N LEU A 89 -17.57 1.74 -18.21
CA LEU A 89 -17.84 0.45 -17.61
C LEU A 89 -19.12 -0.14 -18.24
N SER A 90 -19.01 -1.34 -18.84
CA SER A 90 -20.11 -2.03 -19.53
C SER A 90 -20.64 -3.26 -18.79
N GLU A 91 -19.86 -3.78 -17.83
CA GLU A 91 -20.18 -4.94 -17.00
C GLU A 91 -19.98 -4.55 -15.52
N PRO A 92 -20.76 -5.07 -14.55
CA PRO A 92 -20.60 -4.70 -13.16
C PRO A 92 -19.23 -5.11 -12.58
N LEU A 93 -18.55 -4.16 -11.93
CA LEU A 93 -17.26 -4.40 -11.26
C LEU A 93 -17.44 -4.39 -9.74
N VAL A 94 -17.10 -5.51 -9.11
CA VAL A 94 -17.09 -5.65 -7.64
C VAL A 94 -15.67 -5.47 -7.11
N ILE A 95 -15.50 -4.54 -6.18
CA ILE A 95 -14.25 -4.31 -5.43
C ILE A 95 -14.57 -4.53 -3.94
N THR A 96 -13.96 -5.54 -3.33
CA THR A 96 -14.05 -5.76 -1.87
C THR A 96 -12.73 -5.33 -1.25
N THR A 97 -12.78 -4.40 -0.29
CA THR A 97 -11.56 -3.89 0.37
C THR A 97 -10.88 -4.95 1.22
N LEU A 98 -9.56 -4.88 1.29
CA LEU A 98 -8.75 -5.89 1.97
C LEU A 98 -8.76 -5.71 3.48
N THR A 99 -8.63 -4.47 3.98
CA THR A 99 -8.21 -4.22 5.37
C THR A 99 -8.81 -3.01 6.08
N SER A 100 -9.19 -1.98 5.36
CA SER A 100 -9.47 -0.67 5.95
C SER A 100 -10.92 -0.51 6.36
N SER A 101 -11.14 -0.02 7.60
CA SER A 101 -12.43 0.50 8.03
C SER A 101 -12.83 1.82 7.35
N VAL A 102 -11.89 2.54 6.73
CA VAL A 102 -12.15 3.78 5.98
C VAL A 102 -11.80 3.60 4.51
N VAL A 103 -12.76 3.89 3.63
CA VAL A 103 -12.63 3.72 2.17
C VAL A 103 -13.17 4.96 1.49
N GLU A 104 -12.44 5.51 0.53
CA GLU A 104 -12.88 6.67 -0.24
C GLU A 104 -12.96 6.35 -1.74
N VAL A 105 -14.06 6.76 -2.35
CA VAL A 105 -14.26 6.78 -3.80
C VAL A 105 -14.22 8.23 -4.25
N ASN A 106 -13.11 8.63 -4.88
CA ASN A 106 -12.89 9.97 -5.41
C ASN A 106 -13.15 9.98 -6.91
N PHE A 107 -14.22 10.66 -7.33
CA PHE A 107 -14.54 10.92 -8.73
C PHE A 107 -14.14 12.35 -9.08
N THR A 108 -13.18 12.51 -9.99
CA THR A 108 -12.65 13.82 -10.40
C THR A 108 -12.74 13.98 -11.92
N VAL A 109 -13.40 15.07 -12.34
CA VAL A 109 -13.58 15.47 -13.75
C VAL A 109 -13.11 16.91 -13.91
N THR A 110 -12.36 17.18 -14.97
CA THR A 110 -11.84 18.54 -15.25
C THR A 110 -12.08 18.98 -16.69
N LEU A 111 -12.14 20.29 -16.90
CA LEU A 111 -12.32 20.95 -18.20
C LEU A 111 -13.55 20.41 -18.96
N MET A 112 -14.70 20.35 -18.30
CA MET A 112 -15.98 20.01 -18.93
C MET A 112 -16.43 21.09 -19.90
N ASN A 113 -16.89 20.68 -21.08
CA ASN A 113 -17.45 21.60 -22.08
C ASN A 113 -18.86 22.04 -21.67
N ILE A 114 -19.30 23.21 -22.16
CA ILE A 114 -20.65 23.77 -21.88
C ILE A 114 -21.83 22.87 -22.31
N THR A 115 -21.58 21.86 -23.14
CA THR A 115 -22.57 20.87 -23.59
C THR A 115 -22.61 19.60 -22.75
N GLN A 116 -21.62 19.37 -21.90
CA GLN A 116 -21.47 18.12 -21.14
C GLN A 116 -22.20 18.19 -19.80
N ASP A 117 -22.67 17.04 -19.33
CA ASP A 117 -23.49 16.90 -18.13
C ASP A 117 -23.41 15.47 -17.55
N PHE A 118 -24.41 15.06 -16.76
CA PHE A 118 -24.43 13.78 -16.06
C PHE A 118 -24.66 12.58 -16.99
N PHE A 119 -25.04 12.79 -18.26
CA PHE A 119 -25.05 11.71 -19.25
C PHE A 119 -23.65 11.40 -19.81
N ASP A 120 -22.67 12.30 -19.66
CA ASP A 120 -21.29 12.12 -20.10
C ASP A 120 -20.36 11.65 -18.97
N PHE A 121 -20.47 12.24 -17.79
CA PHE A 121 -19.68 11.88 -16.61
C PHE A 121 -20.58 11.42 -15.46
N TYR A 122 -20.53 10.13 -15.14
CA TYR A 122 -21.25 9.54 -14.02
C TYR A 122 -20.66 8.19 -13.61
N PHE A 123 -21.01 7.73 -12.42
CA PHE A 123 -20.92 6.34 -12.01
C PHE A 123 -22.17 5.98 -11.20
N GLU A 124 -22.56 4.71 -11.26
CA GLU A 124 -23.67 4.13 -10.52
C GLU A 124 -23.18 2.87 -9.83
N GLY A 125 -23.71 2.58 -8.65
CA GLY A 125 -23.31 1.41 -7.89
C GLY A 125 -23.93 1.31 -6.51
N GLU A 126 -23.61 0.21 -5.85
CA GLU A 126 -24.07 -0.16 -4.50
C GLU A 126 -22.87 -0.35 -3.57
N TYR A 127 -23.11 -0.30 -2.26
CA TYR A 127 -22.12 -0.61 -1.23
C TYR A 127 -22.71 -1.57 -0.20
N GLN A 128 -21.87 -2.41 0.38
CA GLN A 128 -22.22 -3.36 1.43
C GLN A 128 -21.12 -3.35 2.49
N PHE A 129 -21.49 -3.24 3.76
CA PHE A 129 -20.58 -3.55 4.88
C PHE A 129 -20.68 -5.05 5.16
N LEU A 130 -19.56 -5.76 5.00
CA LEU A 130 -19.45 -7.20 5.26
C LEU A 130 -18.91 -7.40 6.67
N SER A 131 -19.58 -8.22 7.49
CA SER A 131 -19.01 -8.65 8.77
C SER A 131 -17.92 -9.72 8.54
N GLY A 132 -17.02 -9.91 9.51
CA GLY A 132 -15.94 -10.92 9.42
C GLY A 132 -16.39 -12.38 9.27
N THR A 133 -17.69 -12.67 9.36
CA THR A 133 -18.33 -13.95 9.00
C THR A 133 -18.60 -14.11 7.51
N ASP A 134 -18.72 -13.00 6.78
CA ASP A 134 -19.27 -12.94 5.42
C ASP A 134 -18.14 -12.79 4.37
N VAL A 135 -16.89 -13.00 4.82
CA VAL A 135 -15.66 -12.64 4.11
C VAL A 135 -14.70 -13.83 4.10
N GLU A 136 -14.31 -14.24 2.89
CA GLU A 136 -13.24 -15.23 2.71
C GLU A 136 -11.93 -14.70 3.34
N GLY A 137 -11.33 -15.52 4.20
CA GLY A 137 -10.17 -15.10 5.00
C GLY A 137 -10.51 -14.34 6.30
N GLY A 138 -11.77 -14.36 6.76
CA GLY A 138 -12.15 -14.16 8.16
C GLY A 138 -11.74 -12.85 8.85
N VAL A 139 -11.67 -12.90 10.18
CA VAL A 139 -11.16 -11.80 11.03
C VAL A 139 -9.65 -11.94 11.19
N CYS A 140 -8.90 -10.89 10.84
CA CYS A 140 -7.46 -10.84 11.00
C CYS A 140 -7.04 -10.96 12.47
N SER A 141 -6.10 -11.88 12.77
CA SER A 141 -5.60 -12.18 14.11
C SER A 141 -4.67 -11.13 14.74
N THR A 142 -4.15 -10.17 13.98
CA THR A 142 -3.21 -9.13 14.45
C THR A 142 -3.87 -7.75 14.38
N SER A 143 -3.65 -6.90 15.38
CA SER A 143 -4.21 -5.54 15.38
C SER A 143 -3.66 -4.68 14.22
N ARG A 144 -4.29 -3.51 14.03
CA ARG A 144 -3.80 -2.47 13.12
C ARG A 144 -2.52 -1.81 13.67
N GLU A 145 -2.37 -1.87 14.98
CA GLU A 145 -1.33 -1.26 15.78
C GLU A 145 -0.06 -2.13 15.80
N GLU A 146 -0.19 -3.46 15.93
CA GLU A 146 0.92 -4.42 15.73
C GLU A 146 1.57 -4.32 14.35
N ARG A 147 0.77 -3.99 13.32
CA ARG A 147 1.23 -3.80 11.94
C ARG A 147 1.81 -2.41 11.66
N ARG A 148 2.08 -1.61 12.71
CA ARG A 148 2.69 -0.28 12.65
C ARG A 148 4.07 -0.30 13.32
N LEU A 149 5.11 -0.52 12.52
CA LEU A 149 6.48 -0.75 12.95
C LEU A 149 7.30 0.55 13.05
N ARG A 150 8.12 0.65 14.10
CA ARG A 150 8.98 1.78 14.48
C ARG A 150 10.25 1.29 15.18
N GLY A 151 11.23 2.18 15.36
CA GLY A 151 12.56 1.89 15.93
C GLY A 151 13.66 1.99 14.87
N SER A 152 14.89 1.59 15.19
CA SER A 152 16.00 1.73 14.23
C SER A 152 16.09 0.64 13.15
N SER A 153 15.41 -0.51 13.31
CA SER A 153 15.43 -1.61 12.32
C SER A 153 14.45 -2.73 12.65
N GLY A 154 14.08 -3.52 11.65
CA GLY A 154 13.30 -4.75 11.84
C GLY A 154 13.16 -5.63 10.59
N GLU A 155 12.39 -6.70 10.72
CA GLU A 155 12.08 -7.66 9.66
C GLU A 155 10.57 -7.96 9.67
N ILE A 156 9.95 -7.96 8.49
CA ILE A 156 8.59 -8.44 8.28
C ILE A 156 8.68 -9.82 7.62
N ALA A 157 8.25 -10.85 8.34
CA ALA A 157 8.15 -12.21 7.82
C ALA A 157 6.83 -12.39 7.05
N LEU A 158 6.91 -12.48 5.71
CA LEU A 158 5.78 -12.65 4.81
C LEU A 158 5.64 -14.15 4.49
N ARG A 159 4.76 -14.83 5.23
CA ARG A 159 4.58 -16.29 5.14
C ARG A 159 3.15 -16.64 4.76
N SER A 160 3.02 -17.51 3.75
CA SER A 160 1.77 -18.23 3.47
C SER A 160 1.39 -19.10 4.68
N PRO A 161 0.09 -19.26 5.00
CA PRO A 161 -0.33 -20.14 6.07
C PRO A 161 -0.37 -21.57 5.53
N ILE A 162 0.64 -22.37 5.90
CA ILE A 162 0.75 -23.78 5.53
C ILE A 162 -0.59 -24.47 5.84
N SER A 163 -1.25 -24.97 4.79
CA SER A 163 -2.61 -25.49 4.89
C SER A 163 -2.69 -26.65 5.89
N ARG A 164 -3.50 -26.50 6.94
CA ARG A 164 -3.88 -27.57 7.88
C ARG A 164 -4.83 -28.58 7.21
N LYS A 165 -4.39 -29.20 6.13
CA LYS A 165 -5.07 -30.28 5.39
C LYS A 165 -4.08 -31.39 5.05
N ASN A 166 -3.57 -32.05 6.09
CA ASN A 166 -2.88 -33.34 6.01
C ASN A 166 -3.11 -34.16 7.31
N VAL A 167 -4.36 -34.19 7.79
CA VAL A 167 -4.83 -35.14 8.82
C VAL A 167 -6.21 -35.68 8.43
N LEU A 168 -6.24 -36.39 7.30
CA LEU A 168 -7.14 -37.53 7.11
C LEU A 168 -6.24 -38.69 6.71
N GLN A 169 -5.69 -39.35 7.73
CA GLN A 169 -4.76 -40.46 7.61
C GLN A 169 -5.54 -41.73 7.26
N GLU A 170 -4.98 -42.58 6.38
CA GLU A 170 -5.41 -43.98 6.31
C GLU A 170 -5.10 -44.68 7.64
N PRO A 171 -5.98 -45.57 8.13
CA PRO A 171 -5.89 -46.09 9.49
C PRO A 171 -4.81 -47.18 9.61
N ILE A 172 -3.66 -46.82 10.18
CA ILE A 172 -2.69 -47.78 10.72
C ILE A 172 -2.58 -47.56 12.23
N VAL A 173 -2.76 -48.65 12.98
CA VAL A 173 -2.88 -48.65 14.45
C VAL A 173 -1.50 -48.73 15.09
N ASN A 174 -1.20 -47.83 16.04
CA ASN A 174 -0.70 -48.17 17.38
C ASN A 174 -0.63 -46.92 18.30
N PRO A 175 -0.81 -47.07 19.62
CA PRO A 175 -0.86 -45.94 20.57
C PRO A 175 0.49 -45.63 21.25
N GLU A 176 0.46 -44.69 22.20
CA GLU A 176 1.45 -44.42 23.26
C GLU A 176 2.76 -43.67 22.90
N VAL A 177 2.64 -42.37 22.65
CA VAL A 177 3.42 -41.36 23.41
C VAL A 177 2.46 -40.21 23.80
N LYS A 178 2.56 -39.70 25.03
CA LYS A 178 1.92 -38.44 25.44
C LYS A 178 2.96 -37.32 25.43
N ASP A 179 2.69 -36.25 24.71
CA ASP A 179 3.27 -34.93 24.95
C ASP A 179 2.15 -33.89 25.01
N GLU A 180 2.04 -33.18 26.14
CA GLU A 180 0.92 -32.28 26.43
C GLU A 180 1.16 -30.87 25.88
N VAL A 181 1.00 -30.70 24.56
CA VAL A 181 0.88 -29.37 23.96
C VAL A 181 -0.57 -28.90 24.10
N SER A 182 -0.84 -28.14 25.16
CA SER A 182 -2.16 -27.56 25.44
C SER A 182 -2.52 -26.47 24.42
N ALA A 183 -3.04 -26.88 23.27
CA ALA A 183 -3.65 -25.97 22.29
C ALA A 183 -4.88 -25.29 22.94
N SER A 184 -4.76 -24.01 23.27
CA SER A 184 -5.86 -23.24 23.85
C SER A 184 -7.03 -23.17 22.88
N GLU A 185 -8.21 -23.65 23.28
CA GLU A 185 -9.45 -23.68 22.48
C GLU A 185 -10.08 -22.28 22.34
N LYS A 186 -9.33 -21.35 21.73
CA LYS A 186 -9.81 -20.04 21.35
C LYS A 186 -9.52 -19.78 19.88
N ASP A 187 -10.43 -19.03 19.26
CA ASP A 187 -10.28 -18.38 17.97
C ASP A 187 -10.10 -19.32 16.76
N ALA A 188 -10.98 -20.32 16.67
CA ALA A 188 -11.29 -21.06 15.44
C ALA A 188 -11.84 -20.18 14.27
N ASN A 189 -11.85 -18.85 14.44
CA ASN A 189 -12.25 -17.85 13.44
C ASN A 189 -11.20 -16.72 13.24
N SER A 190 -10.02 -16.81 13.89
CA SER A 190 -8.92 -15.87 13.63
C SER A 190 -8.09 -16.35 12.44
N ALA A 191 -8.09 -15.57 11.36
CA ALA A 191 -7.32 -15.84 10.16
C ALA A 191 -5.97 -15.08 10.19
N PRO A 192 -4.89 -15.69 9.67
CA PRO A 192 -3.60 -15.02 9.55
C PRO A 192 -3.71 -13.88 8.52
N CYS A 193 -3.17 -12.71 8.88
CA CYS A 193 -3.40 -11.45 8.15
C CYS A 193 -2.52 -11.28 6.90
N VAL A 194 -2.36 -12.32 6.10
CA VAL A 194 -1.26 -12.43 5.12
C VAL A 194 -1.35 -11.37 4.01
N ASN A 195 -2.58 -11.03 3.57
CA ASN A 195 -2.85 -9.95 2.62
C ASN A 195 -3.10 -8.57 3.29
N HIS A 196 -2.67 -8.37 4.55
CA HIS A 196 -2.78 -7.06 5.21
C HIS A 196 -1.48 -6.25 5.08
N PRO A 197 -1.55 -4.91 4.92
CA PRO A 197 -0.38 -4.09 4.83
C PRO A 197 0.28 -3.91 6.21
N TRP A 198 1.56 -3.52 6.15
CA TRP A 198 2.40 -3.10 7.26
C TRP A 198 2.85 -1.65 7.02
N LEU A 199 2.69 -0.77 8.01
CA LEU A 199 3.21 0.59 7.99
C LEU A 199 4.55 0.60 8.73
N ILE A 200 5.59 1.12 8.09
CA ILE A 200 6.91 1.32 8.70
C ILE A 200 7.16 2.82 8.75
N GLU A 201 7.41 3.35 9.94
CA GLU A 201 7.72 4.77 10.16
C GLU A 201 9.11 4.89 10.84
N PRO A 202 9.93 5.88 10.47
CA PRO A 202 11.12 6.22 11.25
C PRO A 202 10.73 6.68 12.66
N GLU A 203 11.68 6.58 13.60
CA GLU A 203 11.49 7.06 14.96
C GLU A 203 11.51 8.61 14.98
N ASP A 204 12.51 9.21 14.31
CA ASP A 204 12.54 10.65 14.01
C ASP A 204 12.12 10.92 12.57
N SER A 205 10.84 11.28 12.38
CA SER A 205 10.28 11.60 11.06
C SER A 205 10.80 12.90 10.41
N VAL A 206 11.67 13.66 11.08
CA VAL A 206 12.29 14.90 10.56
C VAL A 206 13.69 14.60 10.01
N ASN A 207 14.54 13.97 10.81
CA ASN A 207 15.96 13.77 10.49
C ASN A 207 16.26 12.41 9.84
N ASN A 208 15.49 11.38 10.17
CA ASN A 208 15.78 10.01 9.78
C ASN A 208 14.90 9.52 8.62
N PHE A 209 15.52 8.74 7.74
CA PHE A 209 14.91 8.13 6.56
C PHE A 209 14.88 6.62 6.74
N LEU A 210 14.00 5.92 6.04
CA LEU A 210 14.02 4.44 6.00
C LEU A 210 14.77 3.91 4.78
N TYR A 211 15.44 2.78 4.97
CA TYR A 211 16.01 1.93 3.93
C TYR A 211 15.36 0.54 4.01
N LEU A 212 14.80 0.09 2.89
CA LEU A 212 14.19 -1.23 2.71
C LEU A 212 15.07 -2.13 1.84
N LYS A 213 15.12 -3.41 2.19
CA LYS A 213 15.84 -4.46 1.45
C LYS A 213 14.97 -5.70 1.30
N ILE A 214 14.77 -6.14 0.06
CA ILE A 214 13.85 -7.24 -0.30
C ILE A 214 14.55 -8.20 -1.26
N ARG A 215 14.50 -9.51 -1.01
CA ARG A 215 15.03 -10.52 -1.96
C ARG A 215 14.07 -10.68 -3.15
N GLY A 216 14.60 -10.59 -4.36
CA GLY A 216 13.81 -10.59 -5.59
C GLY A 216 14.16 -9.43 -6.53
N TYR A 217 13.27 -9.12 -7.46
CA TYR A 217 13.48 -8.05 -8.45
C TYR A 217 12.22 -7.23 -8.72
N GLU A 218 12.40 -5.97 -9.12
CA GLU A 218 11.31 -5.05 -9.42
C GLU A 218 10.69 -5.38 -10.79
N LEU A 219 9.36 -5.57 -10.82
CA LEU A 219 8.60 -5.82 -12.04
C LEU A 219 8.30 -4.50 -12.73
N PRO A 220 8.74 -4.29 -13.99
CA PRO A 220 8.59 -3.03 -14.70
C PRO A 220 7.12 -2.64 -14.78
N SER A 221 6.83 -1.35 -14.58
CA SER A 221 5.45 -0.82 -14.64
C SER A 221 4.79 -1.20 -15.98
N SER A 222 3.54 -1.64 -15.93
CA SER A 222 2.76 -2.01 -17.12
C SER A 222 2.54 -0.83 -18.08
N LEU A 223 2.72 0.41 -17.59
CA LEU A 223 2.75 1.64 -18.39
C LEU A 223 4.06 1.82 -19.20
N ALA A 224 5.16 1.17 -18.79
CA ALA A 224 6.50 1.29 -19.39
C ALA A 224 6.82 0.21 -20.44
N VAL A 225 5.93 -0.77 -20.66
CA VAL A 225 6.12 -1.92 -21.56
C VAL A 225 6.32 -1.54 -23.04
N THR A 226 6.08 -0.27 -23.40
CA THR A 226 6.22 0.28 -24.76
C THR A 226 7.64 0.32 -25.33
N LYS A 227 8.68 -0.13 -24.59
CA LYS A 227 10.09 -0.02 -25.03
C LYS A 227 10.94 -1.30 -25.04
N SER A 228 10.46 -2.42 -24.49
CA SER A 228 11.11 -3.73 -24.71
C SER A 228 10.14 -4.88 -24.39
N ALA A 229 9.79 -5.66 -25.40
CA ALA A 229 9.05 -6.92 -25.22
C ALA A 229 9.92 -8.02 -24.60
N ASN A 230 11.25 -7.91 -24.71
CA ASN A 230 12.21 -8.97 -24.37
C ASN A 230 12.87 -8.78 -23.00
N SER A 231 12.29 -7.94 -22.13
CA SER A 231 12.86 -7.59 -20.82
C SER A 231 11.85 -7.66 -19.66
N ALA A 232 10.60 -8.04 -19.94
CA ALA A 232 9.63 -8.37 -18.90
C ALA A 232 9.92 -9.77 -18.36
N GLY A 233 10.84 -9.86 -17.40
CA GLY A 233 11.18 -11.12 -16.72
C GLY A 233 9.92 -11.77 -16.14
N MET A 234 9.64 -12.99 -16.60
CA MET A 234 8.53 -13.79 -16.08
C MET A 234 8.82 -14.12 -14.62
N CYS A 235 8.02 -13.58 -13.71
CA CYS A 235 8.17 -13.87 -12.30
C CYS A 235 7.90 -15.37 -12.06
N PRO A 236 8.86 -16.14 -11.50
CA PRO A 236 8.67 -17.58 -11.26
C PRO A 236 7.58 -17.85 -10.23
N THR A 237 7.31 -16.88 -9.36
CA THR A 237 6.25 -16.90 -8.34
C THR A 237 5.01 -16.15 -8.82
N LEU A 238 3.82 -16.56 -8.37
CA LEU A 238 2.60 -15.76 -8.44
C LEU A 238 2.51 -14.70 -7.32
N ASN A 239 3.22 -14.91 -6.21
CA ASN A 239 3.31 -13.97 -5.08
C ASN A 239 3.94 -12.62 -5.45
N ARG A 240 3.52 -11.53 -4.78
CA ARG A 240 4.08 -10.17 -4.99
C ARG A 240 4.28 -9.45 -3.67
N ILE A 241 5.33 -8.64 -3.58
CA ILE A 241 5.50 -7.66 -2.51
C ILE A 241 5.36 -6.26 -3.12
N VAL A 242 4.45 -5.45 -2.61
CA VAL A 242 4.14 -4.10 -3.09
C VAL A 242 4.61 -3.08 -2.05
N VAL A 243 5.42 -2.12 -2.46
CA VAL A 243 6.01 -1.09 -1.59
C VAL A 243 5.55 0.29 -2.05
N TYR A 244 4.86 0.99 -1.15
CA TYR A 244 4.36 2.35 -1.34
C TYR A 244 5.24 3.35 -0.57
N SER A 245 5.57 4.49 -1.18
CA SER A 245 6.08 5.67 -0.45
C SER A 245 4.93 6.34 0.28
N GLY A 246 5.11 6.78 1.52
CA GLY A 246 4.04 7.43 2.30
C GLY A 246 3.50 8.74 1.71
N VAL A 247 4.22 9.41 0.79
CA VAL A 247 3.73 10.60 0.06
C VAL A 247 3.00 10.23 -1.24
N ASP A 248 3.59 9.32 -2.01
CA ASP A 248 3.15 8.99 -3.36
C ASP A 248 2.87 7.48 -3.45
N THR A 249 1.60 7.16 -3.18
CA THR A 249 1.07 5.81 -3.17
C THR A 249 0.43 5.42 -4.52
N ARG A 250 0.50 6.29 -5.53
CA ARG A 250 -0.08 6.06 -6.88
C ARG A 250 0.85 5.27 -7.81
N ASP A 251 2.17 5.32 -7.62
CA ASP A 251 3.17 4.54 -8.39
C ASP A 251 4.02 3.62 -7.47
N PRO A 252 3.42 2.56 -6.89
CA PRO A 252 4.14 1.66 -5.99
C PRO A 252 5.13 0.75 -6.72
N LYS A 253 6.24 0.45 -6.06
CA LYS A 253 7.18 -0.59 -6.50
C LYS A 253 6.56 -1.96 -6.31
N VAL A 254 6.51 -2.77 -7.36
CA VAL A 254 6.02 -4.16 -7.28
C VAL A 254 7.20 -5.10 -7.46
N VAL A 255 7.51 -5.88 -6.44
CA VAL A 255 8.62 -6.83 -6.40
C VAL A 255 8.11 -8.25 -6.68
N CYS A 256 8.77 -8.93 -7.62
CA CYS A 256 8.77 -10.37 -7.76
C CYS A 256 9.69 -10.97 -6.68
N PRO A 257 9.17 -11.63 -5.64
CA PRO A 257 9.98 -12.10 -4.53
C PRO A 257 10.79 -13.35 -4.92
N ALA A 258 12.01 -13.45 -4.38
CA ALA A 258 12.81 -14.69 -4.42
C ALA A 258 12.74 -15.38 -3.07
N ASP A 259 12.60 -16.72 -3.07
CA ASP A 259 12.51 -17.50 -1.83
C ASP A 259 13.79 -17.34 -0.98
N THR A 260 13.59 -17.30 0.34
CA THR A 260 14.66 -17.32 1.33
C THR A 260 15.41 -18.65 1.39
N ALA A 261 14.77 -19.77 1.00
CA ALA A 261 15.28 -21.14 1.06
C ALA A 261 15.97 -21.67 -0.22
N GLY A 262 16.03 -20.87 -1.29
CA GLY A 262 16.59 -21.28 -2.58
C GLY A 262 18.11 -21.50 -2.55
N ASN A 263 18.55 -22.75 -2.36
CA ASN A 263 19.96 -23.13 -2.23
C ASN A 263 20.70 -23.28 -3.59
N ASP A 264 20.57 -22.29 -4.48
CA ASP A 264 21.22 -22.28 -5.80
C ASP A 264 22.33 -21.23 -5.88
N ASN A 265 23.58 -21.69 -5.70
CA ASN A 265 24.78 -20.85 -5.69
C ASN A 265 25.16 -20.26 -7.06
N SER A 266 24.41 -20.55 -8.13
CA SER A 266 24.70 -20.08 -9.49
C SER A 266 24.05 -18.73 -9.85
N VAL A 267 22.95 -18.36 -9.18
CA VAL A 267 22.19 -17.15 -9.47
C VAL A 267 22.65 -16.01 -8.55
N LYS A 268 23.09 -14.88 -9.13
CA LYS A 268 23.30 -13.65 -8.35
C LYS A 268 22.01 -13.30 -7.63
N ILE A 269 22.03 -13.34 -6.29
CA ILE A 269 20.87 -13.00 -5.45
C ILE A 269 20.41 -11.58 -5.82
N GLN A 270 19.27 -11.50 -6.50
CA GLN A 270 18.68 -10.22 -6.86
C GLN A 270 18.03 -9.62 -5.61
N VAL A 271 18.23 -8.32 -5.43
CA VAL A 271 17.75 -7.57 -4.28
C VAL A 271 17.16 -6.26 -4.78
N VAL A 272 15.97 -5.92 -4.29
CA VAL A 272 15.38 -4.59 -4.43
C VAL A 272 15.72 -3.79 -3.18
N GLU A 273 16.38 -2.66 -3.37
CA GLU A 273 16.84 -1.76 -2.31
C GLU A 273 16.17 -0.39 -2.51
N VAL A 274 15.48 0.10 -1.49
CA VAL A 274 14.60 1.29 -1.61
C VAL A 274 14.83 2.23 -0.44
N PHE A 275 15.17 3.48 -0.72
CA PHE A 275 15.20 4.55 0.27
C PHE A 275 13.88 5.31 0.30
N SER A 276 13.43 5.71 1.49
CA SER A 276 12.24 6.53 1.68
C SER A 276 12.36 7.90 1.00
N ASP A 277 11.22 8.57 0.84
CA ASP A 277 11.20 9.81 0.09
C ASP A 277 12.03 10.93 0.72
N GLY A 278 12.57 11.78 -0.14
CA GLY A 278 13.54 12.81 0.26
C GLY A 278 14.99 12.37 0.28
N TRP A 279 15.31 11.07 0.35
CA TRP A 279 16.71 10.59 0.35
C TRP A 279 17.51 11.14 -0.83
N ASN A 280 17.00 10.97 -2.06
CA ASN A 280 17.62 11.47 -3.28
C ASN A 280 17.10 12.85 -3.77
N ARG A 281 16.20 13.53 -3.03
CA ARG A 281 15.48 14.74 -3.54
C ARG A 281 16.05 16.11 -3.13
N VAL A 282 17.12 16.18 -2.32
CA VAL A 282 17.62 17.44 -1.72
C VAL A 282 17.98 18.53 -2.75
N ASN A 283 18.43 18.17 -3.96
CA ASN A 283 18.84 19.13 -4.99
C ASN A 283 17.70 19.56 -5.95
N LYS A 284 16.42 19.43 -5.55
CA LYS A 284 15.26 19.89 -6.35
C LYS A 284 14.40 20.85 -5.54
N SER A 285 14.34 22.12 -5.97
CA SER A 285 13.68 23.25 -5.27
C SER A 285 12.27 22.96 -4.75
N ASN A 286 11.48 22.19 -5.50
CA ASN A 286 10.07 21.94 -5.19
C ASN A 286 9.87 20.71 -4.28
N ALA A 287 10.93 20.01 -3.88
CA ALA A 287 10.83 18.78 -3.08
C ALA A 287 10.67 19.03 -1.57
N GLY A 288 11.06 20.22 -1.06
CA GLY A 288 11.01 20.52 0.38
C GLY A 288 9.60 20.43 0.97
N LEU A 289 8.59 20.94 0.25
CA LEU A 289 7.18 20.90 0.67
C LEU A 289 6.65 19.47 0.85
N LEU A 290 7.07 18.53 0.00
CA LEU A 290 6.66 17.12 0.10
C LEU A 290 7.24 16.39 1.32
N LEU A 291 8.28 16.95 1.97
CA LEU A 291 8.91 16.41 3.18
C LEU A 291 8.33 17.00 4.48
N LEU A 292 7.39 17.94 4.35
CA LEU A 292 6.52 18.44 5.42
C LEU A 292 5.18 17.68 5.46
N THR A 293 4.85 16.90 4.43
CA THR A 293 3.69 16.00 4.42
C THR A 293 3.84 14.95 5.54
N PRO A 294 2.77 14.59 6.28
CA PRO A 294 2.76 13.42 7.14
C PRO A 294 3.21 12.16 6.38
N HIS A 295 3.84 11.22 7.09
CA HIS A 295 4.34 9.95 6.53
C HIS A 295 5.39 10.08 5.40
N ALA A 296 5.97 11.25 5.17
CA ALA A 296 6.83 11.47 4.00
C ALA A 296 8.15 10.69 3.94
N ARG A 297 8.56 10.08 5.06
CA ARG A 297 9.73 9.20 5.18
C ARG A 297 9.34 7.76 5.55
N SER A 298 8.04 7.48 5.55
CA SER A 298 7.45 6.18 5.89
C SER A 298 7.23 5.32 4.65
N PHE A 299 7.11 4.01 4.86
CA PHE A 299 6.73 3.05 3.82
C PHE A 299 5.47 2.28 4.21
N VAL A 300 4.71 1.85 3.22
CA VAL A 300 3.72 0.77 3.40
C VAL A 300 4.16 -0.43 2.58
N VAL A 301 4.19 -1.60 3.22
CA VAL A 301 4.53 -2.88 2.60
C VAL A 301 3.27 -3.75 2.59
N GLU A 302 2.85 -4.18 1.41
CA GLU A 302 1.71 -5.07 1.21
C GLU A 302 2.18 -6.36 0.52
N PHE A 303 1.71 -7.50 0.99
CA PHE A 303 1.95 -8.79 0.36
C PHE A 303 0.68 -9.24 -0.35
N LEU A 304 0.82 -9.69 -1.59
CA LEU A 304 -0.26 -10.28 -2.38
C LEU A 304 0.03 -11.77 -2.51
N GLU A 305 -0.55 -12.54 -1.60
CA GLU A 305 -0.45 -14.00 -1.59
C GLU A 305 -1.29 -14.59 -2.71
N ARG A 306 -0.69 -15.50 -3.48
CA ARG A 306 -1.34 -16.30 -4.53
C ARG A 306 -0.90 -17.76 -4.54
N GLU A 307 0.17 -18.10 -3.84
CA GLU A 307 0.74 -19.45 -3.72
C GLU A 307 1.55 -19.58 -2.42
N PRO A 308 1.84 -20.80 -1.94
CA PRO A 308 2.69 -21.00 -0.77
C PRO A 308 4.11 -20.47 -0.93
N GLY A 309 4.61 -19.73 0.06
CA GLY A 309 5.97 -19.17 0.08
C GLY A 309 6.35 -18.52 1.42
N SER A 310 7.64 -18.28 1.62
CA SER A 310 8.20 -17.61 2.80
C SER A 310 9.26 -16.59 2.40
N TYR A 311 8.92 -15.31 2.55
CA TYR A 311 9.77 -14.17 2.17
C TYR A 311 9.99 -13.24 3.37
N ALA A 312 10.97 -12.36 3.24
CA ALA A 312 11.31 -11.37 4.25
C ALA A 312 11.46 -9.98 3.62
N VAL A 313 11.01 -8.96 4.35
CA VAL A 313 11.28 -7.56 4.06
C VAL A 313 12.02 -6.98 5.26
N THR A 314 13.31 -6.73 5.10
CA THR A 314 14.13 -6.12 6.16
C THR A 314 14.22 -4.61 5.96
N TRP A 315 14.23 -3.88 7.07
CA TRP A 315 14.26 -2.43 7.06
C TRP A 315 15.18 -1.89 8.16
N MET A 316 15.76 -0.72 7.91
CA MET A 316 16.61 0.00 8.86
C MET A 316 16.44 1.50 8.69
N GLU A 317 16.64 2.21 9.78
CA GLU A 317 16.65 3.66 9.86
C GLU A 317 18.06 4.20 9.51
N VAL A 318 18.10 5.20 8.63
CA VAL A 318 19.32 5.80 8.10
C VAL A 318 19.20 7.32 8.12
N SER A 319 20.21 8.00 8.68
CA SER A 319 20.32 9.45 8.62
C SER A 319 21.38 9.87 7.60
N LYS A 320 21.21 11.07 7.04
CA LYS A 320 22.13 11.60 6.03
C LYS A 320 23.41 12.08 6.69
N ARG A 321 24.54 11.69 6.11
CA ARG A 321 25.84 12.27 6.43
C ARG A 321 25.78 13.81 6.27
N PRO A 322 26.16 14.60 7.30
CA PRO A 322 26.36 16.03 7.13
C PRO A 322 27.41 16.29 6.04
N LEU A 323 27.03 17.05 5.01
CA LEU A 323 27.96 17.48 3.97
C LEU A 323 28.91 18.52 4.56
N LEU A 324 30.11 18.09 4.94
CA LEU A 324 31.22 18.96 5.35
C LEU A 324 31.84 19.67 4.14
N THR A 325 31.01 20.35 3.35
CA THR A 325 31.39 21.29 2.29
C THR A 325 31.23 22.72 2.79
N ALA A 326 31.83 23.00 3.95
CA ALA A 326 31.84 24.32 4.58
C ALA A 326 32.85 25.26 3.90
N SER A 327 32.66 25.52 2.61
CA SER A 327 33.33 26.62 1.88
C SER A 327 32.46 27.89 1.85
N SER A 328 31.70 28.11 2.91
CA SER A 328 30.87 29.30 3.16
C SER A 328 31.29 29.96 4.47
N SER A 329 32.19 30.94 4.41
CA SER A 329 32.85 31.58 5.55
C SER A 329 31.94 32.52 6.39
N PHE A 330 30.65 32.20 6.53
CA PHE A 330 29.65 33.03 7.20
C PHE A 330 28.58 32.16 7.90
N VAL A 331 28.82 31.84 9.18
CA VAL A 331 27.78 31.75 10.22
C VAL A 331 28.42 31.93 11.59
N MET A 332 27.99 32.96 12.33
CA MET A 332 28.19 33.03 13.78
C MET A 332 27.00 32.37 14.48
N SER A 333 27.29 31.70 15.60
CA SER A 333 26.40 31.57 16.77
C SER A 333 24.98 31.00 16.57
N SER A 334 24.87 29.68 16.53
CA SER A 334 23.87 28.96 17.33
C SER A 334 24.35 27.54 17.68
N SER A 335 23.92 27.01 18.82
CA SER A 335 24.41 25.74 19.40
C SER A 335 23.83 24.49 18.73
N THR A 336 24.19 24.26 17.47
CA THR A 336 23.95 22.99 16.77
C THR A 336 25.28 22.34 16.42
N THR A 337 25.77 21.48 17.31
CA THR A 337 26.76 20.46 16.94
C THR A 337 26.20 19.68 15.75
N PRO A 338 26.93 19.52 14.63
CA PRO A 338 26.47 18.62 13.57
C PRO A 338 26.31 17.21 14.17
N PRO A 339 25.27 16.44 13.81
CA PRO A 339 25.06 15.13 14.39
C PRO A 339 26.26 14.25 14.06
N ASP A 340 27.06 13.94 15.09
CA ASP A 340 28.21 13.07 14.96
C ASP A 340 27.73 11.71 14.45
N CYS A 341 28.24 11.33 13.29
CA CYS A 341 27.91 10.10 12.57
C CYS A 341 28.85 9.00 13.07
N PRO A 342 28.50 8.23 14.13
CA PRO A 342 29.46 7.45 14.89
C PRO A 342 29.70 6.11 14.21
N TYR A 343 28.63 5.56 13.64
CA TYR A 343 28.57 4.31 12.89
C TYR A 343 28.19 4.65 11.44
N ARG A 344 29.04 4.21 10.50
CA ARG A 344 29.06 4.67 9.12
C ARG A 344 28.87 3.48 8.18
N CYS A 345 28.02 3.64 7.18
CA CYS A 345 27.87 2.68 6.09
C CYS A 345 28.35 3.31 4.78
N PRO A 346 29.62 3.10 4.36
CA PRO A 346 30.19 3.70 3.15
C PRO A 346 29.38 3.36 1.89
N GLU A 347 28.97 2.10 1.74
CA GLU A 347 28.18 1.59 0.61
C GLU A 347 26.86 2.33 0.39
N LEU A 348 26.25 2.85 1.47
CA LEU A 348 24.99 3.61 1.44
C LEU A 348 25.20 5.12 1.58
N ASN A 349 26.46 5.57 1.76
CA ASN A 349 26.84 6.94 2.18
C ASN A 349 26.00 7.47 3.36
N ALA A 350 25.69 6.59 4.31
CA ALA A 350 24.69 6.81 5.37
C ALA A 350 25.27 6.64 6.78
N CYS A 351 24.55 7.19 7.76
CA CYS A 351 24.78 7.04 9.19
C CYS A 351 23.69 6.13 9.79
N ILE A 352 24.06 5.26 10.73
CA ILE A 352 23.17 4.26 11.35
C ILE A 352 23.15 4.38 12.89
N SER A 353 22.15 3.76 13.53
CA SER A 353 22.07 3.71 15.00
C SER A 353 23.20 2.89 15.61
N ALA A 354 23.53 3.18 16.88
CA ALA A 354 24.51 2.40 17.63
C ALA A 354 24.06 0.95 17.85
N ALA A 355 22.76 0.73 18.10
CA ALA A 355 22.17 -0.60 18.30
C ALA A 355 22.31 -1.50 17.05
N LEU A 356 22.21 -0.92 15.85
CA LEU A 356 22.44 -1.65 14.59
C LEU A 356 23.89 -2.14 14.44
N CYS A 357 24.86 -1.50 15.09
CA CYS A 357 26.25 -1.94 15.10
C CYS A 357 26.57 -2.94 16.23
N GLY A 358 25.58 -3.29 17.07
CA GLY A 358 25.75 -4.10 18.28
C GLY A 358 24.59 -5.07 18.53
N VAL A 359 24.57 -6.18 17.78
CA VAL A 359 23.94 -7.48 18.06
C VAL A 359 22.61 -7.47 18.87
N MET A 360 21.48 -7.63 18.17
CA MET A 360 20.19 -8.23 18.63
C MET A 360 19.74 -8.05 20.10
N ALA A 361 18.56 -7.46 20.32
CA ALA A 361 17.34 -8.22 20.69
C ALA A 361 16.09 -7.38 21.07
N HIS A 362 14.95 -8.08 21.08
CA HIS A 362 13.65 -7.80 21.74
C HIS A 362 12.66 -6.75 21.19
N ALA A 363 11.38 -7.13 21.27
CA ALA A 363 10.17 -6.40 20.90
C ALA A 363 9.18 -6.33 22.07
N ILE A 364 8.15 -5.48 21.98
CA ILE A 364 7.21 -5.14 23.07
C ILE A 364 5.75 -5.22 22.57
N VAL A 365 4.80 -5.58 23.47
CA VAL A 365 3.36 -5.79 23.18
C VAL A 365 2.47 -5.19 24.30
N PRO A 366 1.34 -4.52 23.97
CA PRO A 366 0.20 -4.32 24.89
C PRO A 366 -1.19 -4.68 24.26
N GLN A 367 -2.30 -4.50 25.01
CA GLN A 367 -3.58 -5.24 24.83
C GLN A 367 -4.85 -4.43 24.43
N ASP A 368 -5.76 -5.13 23.72
CA ASP A 368 -7.24 -5.27 23.82
C ASP A 368 -8.18 -4.17 24.40
N SER A 369 -9.33 -3.94 23.73
CA SER A 369 -10.70 -3.79 24.31
C SER A 369 -11.79 -3.60 23.22
N THR A 370 -13.11 -3.67 23.56
CA THR A 370 -14.17 -4.14 22.62
C THR A 370 -15.55 -3.41 22.58
N LYS A 371 -16.30 -3.60 21.44
CA LYS A 371 -17.79 -3.74 21.24
C LYS A 371 -18.69 -2.62 20.64
N ARG A 372 -19.38 -2.97 19.51
CA ARG A 372 -20.79 -2.68 19.07
C ARG A 372 -21.17 -1.19 18.76
N LYS A 373 -22.16 -0.78 17.93
CA LYS A 373 -23.25 -1.31 17.02
C LYS A 373 -23.76 -0.09 16.16
N GLN A 374 -24.64 -0.07 15.13
CA GLN A 374 -25.34 -1.03 14.22
C GLN A 374 -26.02 -0.28 13.03
N ILE A 375 -25.92 -0.82 11.79
CA ILE A 375 -26.82 -0.80 10.59
C ILE A 375 -27.83 0.36 10.34
N ALA A 376 -27.73 0.98 9.14
CA ALA A 376 -28.85 1.37 8.25
C ALA A 376 -28.38 1.52 6.77
N PRO A 377 -29.15 1.09 5.74
CA PRO A 377 -28.78 1.25 4.32
C PRO A 377 -29.38 2.51 3.66
N ILE A 378 -28.66 3.11 2.71
CA ILE A 378 -29.13 4.26 1.89
C ILE A 378 -28.88 3.97 0.40
N ASN A 379 -29.82 4.36 -0.47
CA ASN A 379 -29.72 4.17 -1.92
C ASN A 379 -28.87 5.28 -2.57
N LEU A 380 -27.84 4.93 -3.35
CA LEU A 380 -26.71 5.82 -3.64
C LEU A 380 -26.91 6.80 -4.82
N ALA A 381 -28.16 7.06 -5.21
CA ALA A 381 -28.52 7.81 -6.42
C ALA A 381 -28.77 9.34 -6.22
N SER A 382 -28.12 10.01 -5.25
CA SER A 382 -28.32 11.46 -5.03
C SER A 382 -27.16 12.27 -4.41
N LEU A 383 -26.10 11.62 -3.89
CA LEU A 383 -25.14 12.30 -3.00
C LEU A 383 -23.97 13.06 -3.66
N CYS A 384 -23.76 12.94 -4.98
CA CYS A 384 -22.80 13.79 -5.72
C CYS A 384 -23.47 14.94 -6.50
N PHE A 385 -24.80 15.10 -6.44
CA PHE A 385 -25.58 15.98 -7.33
C PHE A 385 -26.68 16.80 -6.63
N THR A 386 -26.61 16.96 -5.31
CA THR A 386 -27.50 17.82 -4.50
C THR A 386 -26.77 19.07 -4.00
#